data_AF-W1PE14-F1
#
_entry.id   AF-W1PE14-F1
#
_cell.length_a   1.000
_cell.length_b   1.000
_cell.length_c   1.000
_cell.angle_alpha   90.00
_cell.angle_beta   90.00
_cell.angle_gamma   90.00
#
_symmetry.space_group_name_H-M   'P 1'
#
loop_
_entity.id
_entity.type
_entity.pdbx_description
1 polymer ?
#
loop_
_entity_poly.entity_id
_entity_poly.type
_entity_poly.pdbx_seq_one_letter_code
_entity_poly.pdbx_strand_id
1 'polypeptide(L)'
;MASLLMLVCLLRSLAIPLGQGRFVADYGEALDKSLLYFEAQRSGKLPTSQRVLWRGDSALSDGHSVGVDLTGGYYDAGDNMKFGFPMAFTVTMLAWSVVEFGEELKATSQLDHAMNAIWWGTEYLMKAHIKDNVLYGQVGDGSSDHNCWQRPEDMTTPRTPYVINETNPGSDLAAETAAALAAAAIAFKDDPYHLKLLDHSQRGTSYAL
;
A
#
# COMPACT_ATOMS: atom_id res chain seq x y z
N MET A 1 -37.97 -46.41 44.68
CA MET A 1 -37.17 -45.19 44.89
C MET A 1 -35.80 -45.20 44.20
N ALA A 2 -35.35 -46.29 43.57
CA ALA A 2 -34.05 -46.34 42.87
C ALA A 2 -34.06 -45.81 41.41
N SER A 3 -35.23 -45.62 40.79
CA SER A 3 -35.33 -45.26 39.36
C SER A 3 -35.25 -43.76 39.08
N LEU A 4 -35.55 -42.90 40.07
CA LEU A 4 -35.54 -41.44 39.88
C LEU A 4 -34.15 -40.81 40.11
N LEU A 5 -33.26 -41.48 40.86
CA LEU A 5 -31.90 -40.97 41.12
C LEU A 5 -30.92 -41.21 39.97
N MET A 6 -31.08 -42.28 39.16
CA MET A 6 -30.20 -42.50 38.00
C MET A 6 -30.46 -41.51 36.86
N LEU A 7 -31.70 -41.05 36.67
CA LEU A 7 -32.04 -40.11 35.59
C LEU A 7 -31.48 -38.69 35.86
N VAL A 8 -31.39 -38.29 37.13
CA VAL A 8 -30.80 -36.99 37.53
C VAL A 8 -29.27 -37.00 37.41
N CYS A 9 -28.61 -38.15 37.57
CA CYS A 9 -27.17 -38.29 37.38
C CYS A 9 -26.76 -38.31 35.90
N LEU A 10 -27.57 -38.89 35.01
CA LEU A 10 -27.31 -38.92 33.55
C LEU A 10 -27.55 -37.57 32.85
N LEU A 11 -28.37 -36.68 33.43
CA LEU A 11 -28.60 -35.33 32.89
C LEU A 11 -27.53 -34.30 33.34
N ARG A 12 -26.67 -34.63 34.32
CA ARG A 12 -25.57 -33.75 34.76
C ARG A 12 -24.28 -33.95 33.98
N SER A 13 -24.14 -35.02 33.21
CA SER A 13 -22.95 -35.32 32.40
C SER A 13 -23.01 -34.81 30.96
N LEU A 14 -24.08 -34.09 30.58
CA LEU A 14 -24.21 -33.41 29.28
C LEU A 14 -24.13 -31.88 29.37
N ALA A 15 -23.54 -31.35 30.44
CA ALA A 15 -23.03 -29.98 30.39
C ALA A 15 -21.73 -29.98 29.58
N ILE A 16 -21.82 -30.04 28.26
CA ILE A 16 -20.75 -29.54 27.40
C ILE A 16 -20.57 -28.08 27.85
N PRO A 17 -19.41 -27.68 28.38
CA PRO A 17 -19.16 -26.26 28.54
C PRO A 17 -19.21 -25.73 27.12
N LEU A 18 -20.29 -25.01 26.78
CA LEU A 18 -20.23 -23.98 25.77
C LEU A 18 -19.24 -22.96 26.32
N GLY A 19 -17.96 -23.28 26.23
CA GLY A 19 -16.92 -22.29 26.24
C GLY A 19 -17.33 -21.36 25.12
N GLN A 20 -17.91 -20.23 25.48
CA GLN A 20 -17.78 -19.05 24.65
C GLN A 20 -16.28 -18.80 24.62
N GLY A 21 -15.58 -19.50 23.74
CA GLY A 21 -14.21 -19.19 23.37
C GLY A 21 -14.29 -17.77 22.85
N ARG A 22 -13.96 -16.81 23.71
CA ARG A 22 -13.78 -15.44 23.30
C ARG A 22 -12.63 -15.51 22.30
N PHE A 23 -12.97 -15.44 21.02
CA PHE A 23 -11.95 -15.29 19.98
C PHE A 23 -11.27 -13.95 20.27
N VAL A 24 -10.09 -14.01 20.87
CA VAL A 24 -9.23 -12.85 21.02
C VAL A 24 -8.46 -12.79 19.72
N ALA A 25 -8.84 -11.86 18.85
CA ALA A 25 -8.10 -11.61 17.63
C ALA A 25 -6.69 -11.12 17.99
N ASP A 26 -5.67 -11.73 17.40
CA ASP A 26 -4.30 -11.22 17.48
C ASP A 26 -4.14 -10.08 16.48
N TYR A 27 -4.40 -8.86 16.94
CA TYR A 27 -4.25 -7.65 16.11
C TYR A 27 -2.79 -7.36 15.77
N GLY A 28 -1.82 -7.86 16.55
CA GLY A 28 -0.40 -7.73 16.23
C GLY A 28 -0.03 -8.57 15.02
N GLU A 29 -0.48 -9.83 14.98
CA GLU A 29 -0.31 -10.71 13.81
C GLU A 29 -1.03 -10.16 12.58
N ALA A 30 -2.25 -9.62 12.76
CA ALA A 30 -3.00 -9.00 11.68
C ALA A 30 -2.27 -7.77 11.10
N LEU A 31 -1.70 -6.92 11.95
CA LEU A 31 -0.93 -5.75 11.54
C LEU A 31 0.35 -6.14 10.79
N ASP A 32 1.12 -7.11 11.30
CA ASP A 32 2.35 -7.58 10.64
C ASP A 32 2.06 -8.10 9.22
N LYS A 33 1.02 -8.93 9.08
CA LYS A 33 0.59 -9.44 7.77
C LYS A 33 0.03 -8.36 6.85
N SER A 34 -0.66 -7.35 7.41
CA SER A 34 -1.14 -6.20 6.63
C SER A 34 0.02 -5.38 6.04
N LEU A 35 1.13 -5.25 6.77
CA LEU A 35 2.32 -4.55 6.25
C LEU A 35 3.11 -5.42 5.28
N LEU A 36 3.16 -6.74 5.52
CA LEU A 36 3.74 -7.71 4.59
C LEU A 36 2.99 -7.73 3.23
N TYR A 37 1.68 -7.49 3.22
CA TYR A 37 0.89 -7.35 2.00
C TYR A 37 1.43 -6.22 1.09
N PHE A 38 1.82 -5.06 1.63
CA PHE A 38 2.40 -4.01 0.80
C PHE A 38 3.72 -4.44 0.17
N GLU A 39 4.57 -5.18 0.87
CA GLU A 39 5.79 -5.77 0.26
C GLU A 39 5.43 -6.70 -0.91
N ALA A 40 4.33 -7.46 -0.78
CA ALA A 40 3.84 -8.35 -1.82
C ALA A 40 3.24 -7.62 -3.02
N GLN A 41 2.91 -6.32 -2.92
CA GLN A 41 2.36 -5.50 -4.02
C GLN A 41 3.41 -4.67 -4.75
N ARG A 42 4.67 -4.65 -4.30
CA ARG A 42 5.72 -3.80 -4.89
C ARG A 42 5.95 -4.11 -6.37
N SER A 43 6.03 -3.08 -7.21
CA SER A 43 6.47 -3.13 -8.60
C SER A 43 7.90 -2.58 -8.73
N GLY A 44 8.63 -2.90 -9.79
CA GLY A 44 10.02 -2.44 -9.99
C GLY A 44 11.07 -3.42 -9.47
N LYS A 45 12.27 -2.89 -9.21
CA LYS A 45 13.40 -3.66 -8.67
C LYS A 45 13.26 -3.80 -7.16
N LEU A 46 13.12 -5.03 -6.68
CA LEU A 46 12.85 -5.31 -5.27
C LEU A 46 14.13 -5.21 -4.43
N PRO A 47 14.03 -4.75 -3.16
CA PRO A 47 15.18 -4.69 -2.28
C PRO A 47 15.55 -6.10 -1.81
N THR A 48 16.85 -6.36 -1.66
CA THR A 48 17.34 -7.66 -1.17
C THR A 48 16.93 -7.98 0.26
N SER A 49 16.48 -6.98 1.02
CA SER A 49 15.97 -7.09 2.38
C SER A 49 14.47 -7.40 2.47
N GLN A 50 13.75 -7.50 1.34
CA GLN A 50 12.32 -7.82 1.35
C GLN A 50 12.03 -9.20 1.98
N ARG A 51 10.94 -9.28 2.74
CA ARG A 51 10.48 -10.51 3.42
C ARG A 51 9.70 -11.45 2.48
N VAL A 52 9.03 -10.90 1.48
CA VAL A 52 8.23 -11.67 0.51
C VAL A 52 9.11 -12.32 -0.56
N LEU A 53 9.40 -13.61 -0.38
CA LEU A 53 10.38 -14.37 -1.20
C LEU A 53 9.86 -14.91 -2.53
N TRP A 54 8.54 -14.92 -2.74
CA TRP A 54 7.93 -15.42 -3.97
C TRP A 54 7.70 -14.33 -5.03
N ARG A 55 7.99 -13.06 -4.70
CA ARG A 55 7.98 -11.92 -5.61
C ARG A 55 9.38 -11.67 -6.17
N GLY A 56 9.44 -11.23 -7.43
CA GLY A 56 10.69 -10.86 -8.12
C GLY A 56 10.62 -9.48 -8.75
N ASP A 57 11.74 -9.07 -9.34
CA ASP A 57 11.83 -7.83 -10.12
C ASP A 57 10.81 -7.85 -11.27
N SER A 58 10.06 -6.76 -11.44
CA SER A 58 9.01 -6.65 -12.46
C SER A 58 8.90 -5.22 -12.98
N ALA A 59 8.30 -5.02 -14.16
CA ALA A 59 8.02 -3.68 -14.70
C ALA A 59 9.26 -2.74 -14.77
N LEU A 60 10.45 -3.31 -15.02
CA LEU A 60 11.72 -2.56 -15.02
C LEU A 60 11.86 -1.55 -16.19
N SER A 61 10.90 -1.56 -17.12
CA SER A 61 10.86 -0.67 -18.27
C SER A 61 9.76 0.40 -18.18
N ASP A 62 9.10 0.53 -17.02
CA ASP A 62 8.02 1.50 -16.85
C ASP A 62 8.51 2.93 -17.09
N GLY A 63 7.84 3.62 -18.03
CA GLY A 63 8.16 4.98 -18.42
C GLY A 63 9.27 5.12 -19.49
N HIS A 64 9.97 4.04 -19.87
CA HIS A 64 11.04 4.11 -20.89
C HIS A 64 10.55 4.70 -22.22
N SER A 65 9.32 4.40 -22.63
CA SER A 65 8.73 4.91 -23.89
C SER A 65 8.55 6.43 -23.93
N VAL A 66 8.56 7.09 -22.76
CA VAL A 66 8.43 8.55 -22.61
C VAL A 66 9.70 9.18 -22.01
N GLY A 67 10.78 8.41 -21.86
CA GLY A 67 12.06 8.91 -21.33
C GLY A 67 12.04 9.22 -19.84
N VAL A 68 11.17 8.57 -19.07
CA VAL A 68 11.00 8.80 -17.63
C VAL A 68 11.16 7.48 -16.87
N ASP A 69 11.80 7.50 -15.70
CA ASP A 69 11.80 6.34 -14.80
C ASP A 69 10.49 6.31 -14.00
N LEU A 70 9.58 5.41 -14.36
CA LEU A 70 8.35 5.13 -13.62
C LEU A 70 8.40 3.76 -12.95
N THR A 71 9.58 3.19 -12.70
CA THR A 71 9.74 1.94 -11.94
C THR A 71 9.51 2.17 -10.44
N GLY A 72 9.02 1.14 -9.73
CA GLY A 72 8.70 1.23 -8.29
C GLY A 72 7.19 1.26 -8.03
N GLY A 73 6.79 1.67 -6.83
CA GLY A 73 5.39 1.84 -6.44
C GLY A 73 4.66 0.50 -6.25
N TYR A 74 3.34 0.55 -6.17
CA TYR A 74 2.50 -0.61 -5.91
C TYR A 74 1.64 -0.99 -7.10
N TYR A 75 1.42 -2.29 -7.32
CA TYR A 75 0.26 -2.75 -8.07
C TYR A 75 -1.00 -2.53 -7.24
N ASP A 76 -2.09 -2.14 -7.90
CA ASP A 76 -3.30 -1.68 -7.23
C ASP A 76 -4.03 -2.81 -6.49
N ALA A 77 -4.25 -3.94 -7.16
CA ALA A 77 -5.03 -5.03 -6.61
C ALA A 77 -4.42 -6.39 -6.98
N GLY A 78 -5.23 -7.28 -7.56
CA GLY A 78 -4.79 -8.56 -8.13
C GLY A 78 -4.31 -8.45 -9.58
N ASP A 79 -4.24 -7.23 -10.11
CA ASP A 79 -3.80 -6.89 -11.46
C ASP A 79 -2.36 -6.33 -11.43
N ASN A 80 -1.77 -6.00 -12.59
CA ASN A 80 -0.43 -5.41 -12.68
C ASN A 80 -0.48 -3.92 -13.05
N MET A 81 -1.64 -3.29 -12.83
CA MET A 81 -1.86 -1.87 -13.06
C MET A 81 -1.27 -1.05 -11.92
N LYS A 82 -0.75 0.13 -12.26
CA LYS A 82 -0.38 1.15 -11.28
C LYS A 82 -1.35 2.30 -11.40
N PHE A 83 -2.40 2.29 -10.58
CA PHE A 83 -3.36 3.39 -10.49
C PHE A 83 -2.87 4.39 -9.43
N GLY A 84 -2.47 5.58 -9.87
CA GLY A 84 -1.82 6.58 -9.01
C GLY A 84 -2.75 7.12 -7.91
N PHE A 85 -4.04 7.25 -8.18
CA PHE A 85 -4.99 7.83 -7.21
C PHE A 85 -5.18 6.94 -5.97
N PRO A 86 -5.59 5.65 -6.10
CA PRO A 86 -5.69 4.77 -4.93
C PRO A 86 -4.34 4.49 -4.27
N MET A 87 -3.23 4.52 -5.03
CA MET A 87 -1.89 4.42 -4.46
C MET A 87 -1.55 5.62 -3.57
N ALA A 88 -1.81 6.84 -4.05
CA ALA A 88 -1.62 8.06 -3.26
C ALA A 88 -2.47 8.03 -1.99
N PHE A 89 -3.76 7.71 -2.11
CA PHE A 89 -4.64 7.55 -0.95
C PHE A 89 -4.12 6.53 0.07
N THR A 90 -3.62 5.39 -0.40
CA THR A 90 -3.01 4.37 0.45
C THR A 90 -1.81 4.93 1.22
N VAL A 91 -0.94 5.69 0.56
CA VAL A 91 0.22 6.34 1.20
C VAL A 91 -0.23 7.39 2.22
N THR A 92 -1.25 8.20 1.91
CA THR A 92 -1.86 9.15 2.86
C THR A 92 -2.31 8.43 4.12
N MET A 93 -3.05 7.32 3.99
CA MET A 93 -3.59 6.57 5.13
C MET A 93 -2.50 5.85 5.93
N LEU A 94 -1.46 5.30 5.28
CA LEU A 94 -0.31 4.72 5.97
C LEU A 94 0.46 5.77 6.76
N ALA A 95 0.70 6.94 6.16
CA ALA A 95 1.38 8.04 6.83
C ALA A 95 0.56 8.57 8.01
N TRP A 96 -0.76 8.74 7.85
CA TRP A 96 -1.63 9.12 8.95
C TRP A 96 -1.58 8.08 10.09
N SER A 97 -1.61 6.79 9.78
CA SER A 97 -1.45 5.73 10.79
C SER A 97 -0.15 5.89 11.60
N VAL A 98 0.98 6.19 10.94
CA VAL A 98 2.24 6.45 11.64
C VAL A 98 2.18 7.72 12.49
N VAL A 99 1.58 8.79 11.97
CA VAL A 99 1.46 10.07 12.70
C VAL A 99 0.62 9.91 13.97
N GLU A 100 -0.48 9.16 13.90
CA GLU A 100 -1.40 8.98 15.01
C GLU A 100 -0.93 7.90 16.00
N PHE A 101 -0.41 6.77 15.50
CA PHE A 101 -0.14 5.55 16.28
C PHE A 101 1.34 5.12 16.27
N GLY A 102 2.26 6.07 16.07
CA GLY A 102 3.69 5.78 15.94
C GLY A 102 4.29 5.05 17.14
N GLU A 103 3.85 5.36 18.36
CA GLU A 103 4.33 4.69 19.59
C GLU A 103 3.82 3.24 19.69
N GLU A 104 2.58 2.95 19.29
CA GLU A 104 2.02 1.61 19.25
C GLU A 104 2.67 0.74 18.16
N LEU A 105 2.90 1.32 16.98
CA LEU A 105 3.65 0.69 15.90
C LEU A 105 5.08 0.36 16.35
N LYS A 106 5.71 1.26 17.13
CA LYS A 106 7.03 1.02 17.70
C LYS A 106 7.00 -0.08 18.76
N ALA A 107 6.02 -0.06 19.66
CA ALA A 107 5.85 -1.06 20.72
C ALA A 107 5.60 -2.47 20.17
N THR A 108 5.07 -2.57 18.95
CA THR A 108 4.82 -3.83 18.23
C THR A 108 5.91 -4.19 17.20
N SER A 109 6.99 -3.41 17.12
CA SER A 109 8.08 -3.59 16.14
C SER A 109 7.63 -3.49 14.68
N GLN A 110 6.55 -2.75 14.41
CA GLN A 110 5.96 -2.56 13.07
C GLN A 110 6.26 -1.19 12.47
N LEU A 111 6.76 -0.23 13.26
CA LEU A 111 7.05 1.13 12.79
C LEU A 111 7.96 1.15 11.57
N ASP A 112 9.07 0.41 11.58
CA ASP A 112 9.99 0.36 10.44
C ASP A 112 9.33 -0.24 9.19
N HIS A 113 8.45 -1.23 9.35
CA HIS A 113 7.72 -1.81 8.22
C HIS A 113 6.71 -0.82 7.63
N ALA A 114 5.99 -0.08 8.48
CA ALA A 114 5.08 0.99 8.04
C ALA A 114 5.83 2.12 7.33
N MET A 115 6.95 2.59 7.91
CA MET A 115 7.80 3.62 7.30
C MET A 115 8.35 3.16 5.95
N ASN A 116 8.82 1.92 5.85
CA ASN A 116 9.28 1.36 4.56
C ASN A 116 8.17 1.23 3.51
N ALA A 117 6.92 1.00 3.93
CA ALA A 117 5.78 0.99 3.01
C ALA A 117 5.48 2.40 2.48
N ILE A 118 5.45 3.39 3.37
CA ILE A 118 5.27 4.80 2.98
C ILE A 118 6.40 5.22 2.03
N TRP A 119 7.66 4.96 2.39
CA TRP A 119 8.83 5.30 1.58
C TRP A 119 8.74 4.71 0.17
N TRP A 120 8.36 3.45 0.02
CA TRP A 120 8.23 2.80 -1.28
C TRP A 120 7.19 3.49 -2.18
N GLY A 121 6.05 3.86 -1.59
CA GLY A 121 5.01 4.60 -2.30
C GLY A 121 5.45 6.02 -2.66
N THR A 122 6.04 6.76 -1.73
CA THR A 122 6.46 8.15 -1.95
C THR A 122 7.60 8.28 -2.95
N GLU A 123 8.55 7.34 -2.96
CA GLU A 123 9.61 7.30 -4.00
C GLU A 123 8.99 7.24 -5.40
N TYR A 124 7.96 6.41 -5.59
CA TYR A 124 7.28 6.33 -6.88
C TYR A 124 6.46 7.59 -7.19
N LEU A 125 5.72 8.14 -6.22
CA LEU A 125 4.93 9.36 -6.43
C LEU A 125 5.83 10.56 -6.81
N MET A 126 7.01 10.68 -6.18
CA MET A 126 7.99 11.70 -6.56
C MET A 126 8.58 11.46 -7.95
N LYS A 127 8.88 10.21 -8.33
CA LYS A 127 9.25 9.86 -9.70
C LYS A 127 8.15 10.19 -10.70
N ALA A 128 6.89 9.97 -10.35
CA ALA A 128 5.75 10.28 -11.22
C ALA A 128 5.53 11.79 -11.38
N HIS A 129 5.91 12.59 -10.37
CA HIS A 129 5.90 14.05 -10.41
C HIS A 129 7.24 14.61 -10.93
N ILE A 130 7.39 14.63 -12.25
CA ILE A 130 8.67 14.94 -12.92
C ILE A 130 9.06 16.41 -12.84
N LYS A 131 8.08 17.29 -12.93
CA LYS A 131 8.23 18.74 -12.84
C LYS A 131 6.88 19.35 -12.54
N ASP A 132 6.88 20.64 -12.25
CA ASP A 132 5.69 21.42 -11.96
C ASP A 132 4.60 21.17 -13.01
N ASN A 133 3.39 20.90 -12.52
CA ASN A 133 2.19 20.63 -13.31
C ASN A 133 2.29 19.44 -14.29
N VAL A 134 3.17 18.45 -14.03
CA VAL A 134 3.24 17.20 -14.80
C VAL A 134 3.33 16.00 -13.85
N LEU A 135 2.24 15.23 -13.80
CA LEU A 135 2.11 14.04 -12.95
C LEU A 135 1.66 12.83 -13.77
N TYR A 136 2.45 11.76 -13.75
CA TYR A 136 2.02 10.47 -14.30
C TYR A 136 1.06 9.78 -13.33
N GLY A 137 -0.20 9.67 -13.74
CA GLY A 137 -1.28 9.14 -12.92
C GLY A 137 -1.53 7.65 -13.06
N GLN A 138 -1.03 7.03 -14.13
CA GLN A 138 -1.25 5.61 -14.38
C GLN A 138 -0.12 5.01 -15.21
N VAL A 139 0.22 3.75 -14.95
CA VAL A 139 1.04 2.92 -15.84
C VAL A 139 0.35 1.58 -16.08
N GLY A 140 0.15 1.23 -17.35
CA GLY A 140 -0.58 0.04 -17.77
C GLY A 140 -1.86 0.37 -18.55
N ASP A 141 -2.31 -0.58 -19.36
CA ASP A 141 -3.62 -0.54 -20.02
C ASP A 141 -4.55 -1.58 -19.38
N GLY A 142 -5.61 -1.12 -18.72
CA GLY A 142 -6.47 -1.97 -17.90
C GLY A 142 -7.16 -3.08 -18.68
N SER A 143 -7.56 -2.82 -19.93
CA SER A 143 -8.20 -3.84 -20.77
C SER A 143 -7.23 -5.00 -21.07
N SER A 144 -6.01 -4.68 -21.50
CA SER A 144 -5.02 -5.72 -21.81
C SER A 144 -4.52 -6.45 -20.57
N ASP A 145 -4.33 -5.73 -19.47
CA ASP A 145 -3.87 -6.29 -18.20
C ASP A 145 -4.90 -7.27 -17.62
N HIS A 146 -6.18 -6.86 -17.55
CA HIS A 146 -7.24 -7.67 -16.94
C HIS A 146 -7.66 -8.86 -17.81
N ASN A 147 -7.38 -8.83 -19.11
CA ASN A 147 -7.58 -9.97 -20.01
C ASN A 147 -6.46 -11.02 -19.90
N CYS A 148 -5.41 -10.77 -19.12
CA CYS A 148 -4.26 -11.65 -18.98
C CYS A 148 -4.02 -12.07 -17.53
N TRP A 149 -4.02 -13.38 -17.25
CA TRP A 149 -3.67 -13.90 -15.93
C TRP A 149 -2.19 -14.27 -15.88
N GLN A 150 -1.35 -13.33 -15.43
CA GLN A 150 0.09 -13.50 -15.42
C GLN A 150 0.73 -12.96 -14.13
N ARG A 151 1.89 -13.52 -13.81
CA ARG A 151 2.75 -12.98 -12.76
C ARG A 151 3.33 -11.63 -13.22
N PRO A 152 3.50 -10.65 -12.32
CA PRO A 152 4.14 -9.38 -12.68
C PRO A 152 5.54 -9.56 -13.31
N GLU A 153 6.28 -10.58 -12.89
CA GLU A 153 7.64 -10.87 -13.37
C GLU A 153 7.68 -11.33 -14.83
N ASP A 154 6.57 -11.88 -15.36
CA ASP A 154 6.47 -12.41 -16.72
C ASP A 154 5.55 -11.58 -17.64
N MET A 155 5.10 -10.41 -17.17
CA MET A 155 4.06 -9.65 -17.87
C MET A 155 4.50 -9.21 -19.27
N THR A 156 3.60 -9.38 -20.25
CA THR A 156 3.82 -8.99 -21.64
C THR A 156 2.82 -7.94 -22.14
N THR A 157 1.91 -7.49 -21.26
CA THR A 157 0.89 -6.50 -21.57
C THR A 157 1.49 -5.09 -21.75
N PRO A 158 0.91 -4.23 -22.60
CA PRO A 158 1.36 -2.86 -22.74
C PRO A 158 1.38 -2.08 -21.41
N ARG A 159 2.51 -1.44 -21.11
CA ARG A 159 2.71 -0.63 -19.91
C ARG A 159 2.69 0.87 -20.21
N THR A 160 1.65 1.31 -20.91
CA THR A 160 1.50 2.70 -21.35
C THR A 160 1.38 3.63 -20.14
N PRO A 161 2.22 4.69 -20.05
CA PRO A 161 2.09 5.70 -19.01
C PRO A 161 1.09 6.79 -19.42
N TYR A 162 0.22 7.20 -18.49
CA TYR A 162 -0.76 8.28 -18.68
C TYR A 162 -0.44 9.44 -17.75
N VAL A 163 -0.60 10.67 -18.25
CA VAL A 163 -0.13 11.89 -17.58
C VAL A 163 -1.26 12.91 -17.49
N ILE A 164 -1.35 13.58 -16.34
CA ILE A 164 -2.14 14.79 -16.17
C ILE A 164 -1.22 16.01 -16.19
N ASN A 165 -1.72 17.10 -16.77
CA ASN A 165 -1.00 18.36 -16.92
C ASN A 165 -1.98 19.53 -17.13
N GLU A 166 -1.46 20.73 -17.41
CA GLU A 166 -2.28 21.94 -17.61
C GLU A 166 -3.31 21.83 -18.75
N THR A 167 -3.07 20.99 -19.76
CA THR A 167 -4.02 20.80 -20.89
C THR A 167 -4.95 19.61 -20.69
N ASN A 168 -4.58 18.67 -19.82
CA ASN A 168 -5.36 17.49 -19.44
C ASN A 168 -5.35 17.37 -17.90
N PRO A 169 -6.14 18.20 -17.20
CA PRO A 169 -6.04 18.32 -15.74
C PRO A 169 -6.65 17.13 -15.01
N GLY A 170 -6.29 16.98 -13.73
CA GLY A 170 -6.80 15.96 -12.83
C GLY A 170 -6.58 16.38 -11.37
N SER A 171 -7.37 17.34 -10.90
CA SER A 171 -7.18 17.99 -9.59
C SER A 171 -7.33 17.03 -8.42
N ASP A 172 -8.17 16.00 -8.55
CA ASP A 172 -8.37 14.94 -7.55
C ASP A 172 -7.08 14.12 -7.33
N LEU A 173 -6.53 13.54 -8.40
CA LEU A 173 -5.28 12.78 -8.36
C LEU A 173 -4.10 13.67 -7.90
N ALA A 174 -4.05 14.91 -8.37
CA ALA A 174 -3.03 15.87 -7.99
C ALA A 174 -3.07 16.19 -6.50
N ALA A 175 -4.24 16.54 -5.99
CA ALA A 175 -4.45 16.89 -4.59
C ALA A 175 -4.18 15.69 -3.67
N GLU A 176 -4.61 14.49 -4.04
CA GLU A 176 -4.34 13.30 -3.23
C GLU A 176 -2.86 12.93 -3.24
N THR A 177 -2.17 13.07 -4.38
CA THR A 177 -0.71 12.88 -4.45
C THR A 177 0.02 13.89 -3.57
N ALA A 178 -0.41 15.15 -3.58
CA ALA A 178 0.13 16.17 -2.70
C ALA A 178 -0.15 15.87 -1.22
N ALA A 179 -1.36 15.39 -0.89
CA ALA A 179 -1.74 14.99 0.46
C ALA A 179 -0.89 13.81 0.96
N ALA A 180 -0.67 12.80 0.13
CA ALA A 180 0.17 11.65 0.42
C ALA A 180 1.60 12.07 0.77
N LEU A 181 2.20 12.93 -0.06
CA LEU A 181 3.56 13.44 0.15
C LEU A 181 3.65 14.35 1.38
N ALA A 182 2.64 15.20 1.62
CA ALA A 182 2.60 16.05 2.82
C ALA A 182 2.46 15.23 4.11
N ALA A 183 1.53 14.27 4.14
CA ALA A 183 1.33 13.40 5.29
C ALA A 183 2.59 12.57 5.57
N ALA A 184 3.23 12.04 4.52
CA ALA A 184 4.50 11.35 4.65
C ALA A 184 5.61 12.28 5.16
N ALA A 185 5.67 13.55 4.74
CA ALA A 185 6.64 14.51 5.26
C ALA A 185 6.50 14.68 6.79
N ILE A 186 5.28 14.63 7.33
CA ILE A 186 5.05 14.65 8.79
C ILE A 186 5.55 13.36 9.44
N ALA A 187 5.24 12.19 8.86
CA ALA A 187 5.72 10.90 9.36
C ALA A 187 7.25 10.79 9.38
N PHE A 188 7.92 11.39 8.38
CA PHE A 188 9.38 11.43 8.24
C PHE A 188 10.03 12.70 8.82
N LYS A 189 9.34 13.48 9.66
CA LYS A 189 9.82 14.81 10.13
C LYS A 189 11.26 14.83 10.71
N ASP A 190 11.71 13.72 11.29
CA ASP A 190 13.03 13.60 11.91
C ASP A 190 14.11 13.10 10.92
N ASP A 191 13.73 12.72 9.70
CA ASP A 191 14.62 12.33 8.60
C ASP A 191 14.69 13.47 7.55
N PRO A 192 15.88 13.87 7.06
CA PRO A 192 16.02 14.89 6.00
C PRO A 192 15.17 14.63 4.73
N TYR A 193 14.75 13.39 4.50
CA TYR A 193 13.84 12.99 3.43
C TYR A 193 12.54 13.81 3.39
N HIS A 194 12.01 14.25 4.54
CA HIS A 194 10.77 15.03 4.58
C HIS A 194 10.80 16.31 3.76
N LEU A 195 11.99 16.93 3.61
CA LEU A 195 12.13 18.15 2.81
C LEU A 195 11.86 17.90 1.32
N LYS A 196 12.28 16.74 0.81
CA LYS A 196 11.99 16.34 -0.58
C LYS A 196 10.51 16.06 -0.79
N LEU A 197 9.89 15.37 0.17
CA LEU A 197 8.45 15.10 0.15
C LEU A 197 7.64 16.40 0.14
N LEU A 198 8.00 17.36 0.99
CA LEU A 198 7.31 18.65 1.09
C LEU A 198 7.46 19.48 -0.20
N ASP A 199 8.66 19.51 -0.79
CA ASP A 199 8.90 20.20 -2.07
C ASP A 199 8.00 19.64 -3.18
N HIS A 200 7.97 18.32 -3.36
CA HIS A 200 7.10 17.71 -4.37
C HIS A 200 5.61 17.90 -4.06
N SER A 201 5.21 17.85 -2.78
CA SER A 201 3.83 18.11 -2.37
C SER A 201 3.37 19.51 -2.79
N GLN A 202 4.17 20.53 -2.49
CA GLN A 202 3.84 21.93 -2.81
C GLN A 202 3.75 22.16 -4.32
N ARG A 203 4.75 21.69 -5.08
CA ARG A 203 4.79 21.84 -6.55
C ARG A 203 3.71 21.02 -7.27
N GLY A 204 3.18 19.96 -6.64
CA GLY A 204 2.07 19.17 -7.17
C GLY A 204 0.69 19.83 -7.01
N THR A 205 0.57 20.83 -6.13
CA THR A 205 -0.73 21.50 -5.86
C THR A 205 -1.04 22.68 -6.78
N SER A 206 -0.07 23.24 -7.49
CA SER A 206 -0.24 24.49 -8.26
C SER A 206 -1.25 24.41 -9.41
N TYR A 207 -1.65 23.22 -9.84
CA TYR A 207 -2.69 23.01 -10.86
C TYR A 207 -3.97 22.35 -10.30
N ALA A 208 -3.97 21.97 -9.02
CA ALA A 208 -5.13 21.39 -8.35
C ALA A 208 -6.11 22.47 -7.83
N LEU A 209 -5.60 23.70 -7.65
CA LEU A 209 -6.29 24.89 -7.13
C LEU A 209 -6.45 25.94 -8.23
#